data_AF-A0A428TAC5-F1
#
_entry.id   AF-A0A428TAC5-F1
#
_cell.length_a   1.000
_cell.length_b   1.000
_cell.length_c   1.000
_cell.angle_alpha   90.00
_cell.angle_beta   90.00
_cell.angle_gamma   90.00
#
_symmetry.space_group_name_H-M   'P 1'
#
loop_
_entity.id
_entity.type
_entity.pdbx_description
1 polymer ?
#
loop_
_entity_poly.entity_id
_entity_poly.type
_entity_poly.pdbx_seq_one_letter_code
_entity_poly.pdbx_strand_id
1 'polypeptide(L)'
;MTHLPQSPYFDITNKLTVGLQCPPFASLLTNPAHFTGTDNETFSIAVQAVFQAAQDEAHGLLTIILQPPRGSDVYATSLSSLRYSACLIALRQEIWGVLIYRRPFRLPIFAVTDYANFDDTMAADDYDWTNRIIIWCAHVLKYCFPGDTDVETREDTRSRSQQWEALKTFQRNWDEHTPPHFSPLYYKERNPAEGRYFPTIWLASQCQVMAQQHVELARIVLAVHDSKLQLGIGGRAAHKALEELLRDSTRKICGLAMSNQHYQEAMVTSAVGISMCGEYFRDPGEQAAIVELMSILERKHAWPTNTVLNSLQEAWDSYSNH
;
A
#
# COMPACT_ATOMS: atom_id res chain seq x y z
N MET A 1 49.19 -1.68 -8.50
CA MET A 1 48.53 -1.89 -9.81
C MET A 1 48.08 -3.33 -9.86
N THR A 2 46.82 -3.57 -9.48
CA THR A 2 46.17 -4.87 -9.60
C THR A 2 44.68 -4.57 -9.73
N HIS A 3 44.20 -4.69 -10.95
CA HIS A 3 42.81 -4.51 -11.34
C HIS A 3 41.95 -5.61 -10.70
N LEU A 4 40.90 -5.22 -9.99
CA LEU A 4 39.77 -6.09 -9.66
C LEU A 4 38.70 -5.94 -10.76
N PRO A 5 38.10 -7.04 -11.24
CA PRO A 5 37.15 -7.01 -12.33
C PRO A 5 35.78 -6.49 -11.86
N GLN A 6 35.20 -5.62 -12.67
CA GLN A 6 33.82 -5.14 -12.53
C GLN A 6 32.85 -6.32 -12.67
N SER A 7 31.98 -6.52 -11.68
CA SER A 7 30.84 -7.42 -11.75
C SER A 7 29.69 -6.73 -12.50
N PRO A 8 28.96 -7.41 -13.41
CA PRO A 8 27.88 -6.81 -14.17
C PRO A 8 26.64 -6.70 -13.29
N TYR A 9 26.34 -5.49 -12.82
CA TYR A 9 25.03 -5.17 -12.25
C TYR A 9 23.98 -5.20 -13.36
N PHE A 10 23.01 -6.10 -13.21
CA PHE A 10 21.78 -6.11 -14.01
C PHE A 10 20.96 -4.87 -13.66
N ASP A 11 21.01 -3.88 -14.56
CA ASP A 11 20.24 -2.64 -14.51
C ASP A 11 18.80 -2.92 -14.98
N ILE A 12 17.85 -3.02 -14.04
CA ILE A 12 16.40 -3.19 -14.33
C ILE A 12 15.63 -1.88 -14.07
N THR A 13 16.31 -0.78 -13.77
CA THR A 13 15.65 0.48 -13.33
C THR A 13 15.36 1.49 -14.43
N ASN A 14 15.78 1.23 -15.67
CA ASN A 14 15.50 2.12 -16.80
C ASN A 14 14.24 1.67 -17.57
N LYS A 15 13.05 2.08 -17.08
CA LYS A 15 11.83 2.37 -17.88
C LYS A 15 10.63 2.67 -16.97
N LEU A 16 10.71 3.77 -16.23
CA LEU A 16 9.56 4.43 -15.62
C LEU A 16 9.42 5.81 -16.26
N THR A 17 9.06 5.83 -17.55
CA THR A 17 8.82 7.08 -18.27
C THR A 17 7.71 6.85 -19.28
N VAL A 18 6.47 7.07 -18.85
CA VAL A 18 5.39 7.48 -19.75
C VAL A 18 4.59 8.53 -19.00
N GLY A 19 4.55 9.74 -19.56
CA GLY A 19 3.83 10.88 -19.00
C GLY A 19 2.35 10.59 -18.91
N LEU A 20 1.79 10.80 -17.72
CA LEU A 20 0.36 10.84 -17.49
C LEU A 20 0.07 11.97 -16.52
N GLN A 21 -0.63 12.98 -17.03
CA GLN A 21 -1.27 14.02 -16.24
C GLN A 21 -2.34 13.32 -15.39
N CYS A 22 -2.20 13.33 -14.06
CA CYS A 22 -3.15 12.70 -13.15
C CYS A 22 -4.33 13.67 -12.90
N PRO A 23 -5.57 13.32 -13.28
CA PRO A 23 -6.75 13.99 -12.74
C PRO A 23 -6.88 13.72 -11.23
N PRO A 24 -7.68 14.53 -10.51
CA PRO A 24 -7.88 14.36 -9.07
C PRO A 24 -8.33 12.93 -8.74
N PHE A 25 -7.81 12.37 -7.64
CA PHE A 25 -8.09 10.99 -7.20
C PHE A 25 -9.59 10.67 -7.15
N ALA A 26 -10.40 11.67 -6.78
CA ALA A 26 -11.85 11.58 -6.70
C ALA A 26 -12.57 11.52 -8.06
N SER A 27 -12.00 12.12 -9.13
CA SER A 27 -12.64 12.20 -10.46
C SER A 27 -12.33 11.00 -11.36
N LEU A 28 -11.31 10.21 -11.04
CA LEU A 28 -10.86 9.06 -11.85
C LEU A 28 -11.63 7.77 -11.61
N LEU A 29 -12.42 7.72 -10.54
CA LEU A 29 -13.20 6.54 -10.20
C LEU A 29 -14.62 6.55 -10.79
N THR A 30 -14.97 7.59 -11.55
CA THR A 30 -16.26 7.75 -12.23
C THR A 30 -16.20 7.42 -13.72
N ASN A 31 -15.02 7.11 -14.28
CA ASN A 31 -14.84 6.82 -15.69
C ASN A 31 -13.85 5.65 -15.87
N PRO A 32 -14.23 4.52 -16.51
CA PRO A 32 -13.32 3.40 -16.77
C PRO A 32 -12.40 3.71 -17.96
N ALA A 33 -11.76 4.88 -17.95
CA ALA A 33 -10.69 5.17 -18.89
C ALA A 33 -9.44 4.47 -18.37
N HIS A 34 -9.13 3.31 -18.96
CA HIS A 34 -7.85 2.64 -18.77
C HIS A 34 -6.73 3.63 -19.16
N PHE A 35 -6.10 4.26 -18.16
CA PHE A 35 -4.86 4.97 -18.38
C PHE A 35 -3.74 3.93 -18.44
N THR A 36 -3.58 3.30 -19.61
CA THR A 36 -2.41 2.47 -19.89
C THR A 36 -1.19 3.37 -20.05
N GLY A 37 -0.64 3.84 -18.93
CA GLY A 37 0.81 3.93 -18.83
C GLY A 37 1.30 2.50 -18.85
N THR A 38 2.01 2.10 -19.90
CA THR A 38 2.45 0.71 -20.08
C THR A 38 3.45 0.33 -18.99
N ASP A 39 2.95 -0.25 -17.90
CA ASP A 39 3.69 -1.23 -17.11
C ASP A 39 3.97 -2.41 -18.05
N ASN A 40 5.24 -2.70 -18.30
CA ASN A 40 5.63 -3.68 -19.31
C ASN A 40 5.22 -5.08 -18.84
N GLU A 41 4.15 -5.63 -19.42
CA GLU A 41 3.48 -6.87 -19.03
C GLU A 41 4.34 -8.14 -19.16
N THR A 42 5.59 -8.00 -19.61
CA THR A 42 6.52 -9.09 -19.94
C THR A 42 6.71 -10.08 -18.77
N PHE A 43 6.60 -9.61 -17.52
CA PHE A 43 6.80 -10.45 -16.33
C PHE A 43 5.49 -10.88 -15.64
N SER A 44 4.35 -10.32 -16.05
CA SER A 44 3.07 -10.54 -15.35
C SER A 44 2.63 -12.00 -15.43
N ILE A 45 2.75 -12.64 -16.59
CA ILE A 45 2.30 -14.03 -16.79
C ILE A 45 3.12 -15.01 -15.93
N ALA A 46 4.45 -14.84 -15.90
CA ALA A 46 5.33 -15.69 -15.11
C ALA A 46 5.07 -15.52 -13.60
N VAL A 47 4.88 -14.29 -13.14
CA VAL A 47 4.56 -14.01 -11.73
C VAL A 47 3.18 -14.57 -11.36
N GLN A 48 2.17 -14.40 -12.22
CA GLN A 48 0.84 -14.96 -12.03
C GLN A 48 0.86 -16.49 -11.93
N ALA A 49 1.61 -17.17 -12.81
CA ALA A 49 1.75 -18.62 -12.79
C ALA A 49 2.43 -19.11 -11.50
N VAL A 50 3.46 -18.41 -11.01
CA VAL A 50 4.10 -18.72 -9.72
C VAL A 50 3.13 -18.49 -8.56
N PHE A 51 2.33 -17.42 -8.62
CA PHE A 51 1.31 -17.10 -7.61
C PHE A 51 0.21 -18.18 -7.55
N GLN A 52 -0.28 -18.62 -8.71
CA GLN A 52 -1.30 -19.67 -8.81
C GLN A 52 -0.75 -21.00 -8.29
N ALA A 53 0.44 -21.41 -8.75
CA ALA A 53 1.08 -22.64 -8.30
C ALA A 53 1.31 -22.65 -6.79
N ALA A 54 1.71 -21.52 -6.21
CA ALA A 54 1.89 -21.40 -4.77
C ALA A 54 0.57 -21.55 -4.00
N GLN A 55 -0.53 -21.06 -4.55
CA GLN A 55 -1.85 -21.11 -3.92
C GLN A 55 -2.55 -22.46 -4.02
N ASP A 56 -2.41 -23.14 -5.16
CA ASP A 56 -2.97 -24.48 -5.38
C ASP A 56 -2.35 -25.52 -4.44
N GLU A 57 -1.03 -25.42 -4.15
CA GLU A 57 -0.33 -26.32 -3.23
C GLU A 57 -0.74 -26.11 -1.75
N ALA A 58 -1.19 -24.90 -1.39
CA ALA A 58 -1.38 -24.48 0.00
C ALA A 58 -2.84 -24.26 0.42
N HIS A 59 -3.82 -24.51 -0.45
CA HIS A 59 -5.24 -24.23 -0.19
C HIS A 59 -5.49 -22.75 0.21
N GLY A 60 -4.85 -21.82 -0.51
CA GLY A 60 -5.00 -20.37 -0.32
C GLY A 60 -3.75 -19.65 0.23
N LEU A 61 -3.71 -18.33 0.01
CA LEU A 61 -2.57 -17.47 0.40
C LEU A 61 -2.31 -17.45 1.90
N LEU A 62 -3.33 -17.60 2.74
CA LEU A 62 -3.16 -17.52 4.19
C LEU A 62 -2.25 -18.64 4.73
N THR A 63 -2.35 -19.84 4.15
CA THR A 63 -1.55 -21.02 4.52
C THR A 63 -0.12 -20.95 4.01
N ILE A 64 0.12 -20.25 2.89
CA ILE A 64 1.48 -19.99 2.37
C ILE A 64 2.23 -19.02 3.29
N ILE A 65 1.49 -18.12 3.92
CA ILE A 65 2.03 -16.87 4.47
C ILE A 65 2.16 -16.86 5.99
N LEU A 66 1.43 -17.71 6.71
CA LEU A 66 1.76 -18.03 8.09
C LEU A 66 2.99 -18.94 8.06
N GLN A 67 4.06 -18.54 8.76
CA GLN A 67 5.28 -19.36 8.81
C GLN A 67 4.94 -20.81 9.20
N PRO A 68 5.66 -21.83 8.69
CA PRO A 68 5.61 -23.13 9.33
C PRO A 68 5.95 -22.91 10.82
N PRO A 69 5.19 -23.52 11.76
CA PRO A 69 5.38 -23.28 13.17
C PRO A 69 6.86 -23.50 13.50
N ARG A 70 7.52 -22.48 14.09
CA ARG A 70 8.97 -22.46 14.37
C ARG A 70 9.48 -23.60 15.27
N GLY A 71 8.59 -24.47 15.75
CA GLY A 71 8.92 -25.76 16.38
C GLY A 71 9.18 -26.91 15.40
N SER A 72 9.07 -26.68 14.10
CA SER A 72 9.37 -27.65 13.04
C SER A 72 10.83 -27.56 12.63
N ASP A 73 11.44 -28.73 12.42
CA ASP A 73 12.86 -28.96 12.13
C ASP A 73 13.51 -27.93 11.17
N VAL A 74 14.62 -27.33 11.57
CA VAL A 74 15.40 -26.34 10.80
C VAL A 74 15.86 -26.93 9.46
N TYR A 75 16.00 -28.26 9.38
CA TYR A 75 16.35 -29.00 8.17
C TYR A 75 15.17 -29.21 7.19
N ALA A 76 13.93 -28.87 7.56
CA ALA A 76 12.78 -28.88 6.67
C ALA A 76 12.71 -27.64 5.75
N THR A 77 13.84 -27.01 5.46
CA THR A 77 13.91 -25.79 4.64
C THR A 77 14.69 -26.07 3.36
N SER A 78 14.08 -25.90 2.18
CA SER A 78 14.89 -25.47 1.02
C SER A 78 14.17 -24.80 -0.16
N LEU A 79 12.83 -24.79 -0.30
CA LEU A 79 12.18 -24.05 -1.41
C LEU A 79 10.97 -23.20 -1.04
N SER A 80 10.27 -23.49 0.06
CA SER A 80 9.05 -22.77 0.45
C SER A 80 9.32 -21.33 0.88
N SER A 81 10.40 -21.06 1.64
CA SER A 81 10.69 -19.73 2.20
C SER A 81 11.07 -18.67 1.15
N LEU A 82 11.82 -19.05 0.10
CA LEU A 82 12.21 -18.12 -0.97
C LEU A 82 11.04 -17.80 -1.89
N ARG A 83 10.28 -18.83 -2.31
CA ARG A 83 9.08 -18.65 -3.13
C ARG A 83 8.06 -17.78 -2.41
N TYR A 84 7.86 -18.03 -1.12
CA TYR A 84 7.01 -17.24 -0.24
C TYR A 84 7.44 -15.77 -0.17
N SER A 85 8.73 -15.52 0.10
CA SER A 85 9.27 -14.16 0.13
C SER A 85 9.11 -13.44 -1.21
N ALA A 86 9.34 -14.15 -2.33
CA ALA A 86 9.12 -13.63 -3.66
C ALA A 86 7.64 -13.28 -3.91
N CYS A 87 6.71 -14.11 -3.43
CA CYS A 87 5.28 -13.83 -3.53
C CYS A 87 4.89 -12.57 -2.74
N LEU A 88 5.40 -12.40 -1.52
CA LEU A 88 5.16 -11.19 -0.73
C LEU A 88 5.76 -9.93 -1.36
N ILE A 89 6.92 -10.04 -2.02
CA ILE A 89 7.51 -8.93 -2.77
C ILE A 89 6.63 -8.56 -3.96
N ALA A 90 6.23 -9.55 -4.77
CA ALA A 90 5.35 -9.33 -5.91
C ALA A 90 3.99 -8.76 -5.47
N LEU A 91 3.44 -9.20 -4.33
CA LEU A 91 2.22 -8.65 -3.76
C LEU A 91 2.33 -7.16 -3.43
N ARG A 92 3.44 -6.76 -2.79
CA ARG A 92 3.69 -5.34 -2.46
C ARG A 92 3.91 -4.51 -3.72
N GLN A 93 4.65 -5.03 -4.69
CA GLN A 93 4.83 -4.35 -5.99
C GLN A 93 3.50 -4.18 -6.72
N GLU A 94 2.62 -5.19 -6.66
CA GLU A 94 1.27 -5.10 -7.20
C GLU A 94 0.42 -4.04 -6.49
N ILE A 95 0.45 -4.01 -5.15
CA ILE A 95 -0.21 -2.97 -4.34
C ILE A 95 0.25 -1.58 -4.79
N TRP A 96 1.57 -1.35 -4.88
CA TRP A 96 2.11 -0.08 -5.36
C TRP A 96 1.70 0.22 -6.80
N GLY A 97 1.80 -0.76 -7.70
CA GLY A 97 1.46 -0.60 -9.12
C GLY A 97 -0.01 -0.22 -9.33
N VAL A 98 -0.93 -0.89 -8.64
CA VAL A 98 -2.37 -0.57 -8.68
C VAL A 98 -2.63 0.84 -8.16
N LEU A 99 -1.96 1.24 -7.08
CA LEU A 99 -2.15 2.54 -6.46
C LEU A 99 -1.53 3.71 -7.24
N ILE A 100 -0.38 3.49 -7.88
CA ILE A 100 0.31 4.49 -8.71
C ILE A 100 -0.40 4.63 -10.06
N TYR A 101 -0.63 3.51 -10.77
CA TYR A 101 -1.12 3.52 -12.15
C TYR A 101 -2.65 3.46 -12.27
N ARG A 102 -3.37 3.33 -11.15
CA ARG A 102 -4.84 3.19 -11.15
C ARG A 102 -5.33 2.04 -12.04
N ARG A 103 -4.52 0.97 -12.14
CA ARG A 103 -4.84 -0.18 -12.98
C ARG A 103 -5.61 -1.25 -12.18
N PRO A 104 -6.35 -2.13 -12.86
CA PRO A 104 -6.93 -3.30 -12.22
C PRO A 104 -5.90 -4.14 -11.46
N PHE A 105 -6.36 -4.79 -10.40
CA PHE A 105 -5.55 -5.75 -9.65
C PHE A 105 -5.40 -7.03 -10.46
N ARG A 106 -4.15 -7.41 -10.78
CA ARG A 106 -3.81 -8.48 -11.74
C ARG A 106 -3.34 -9.76 -11.08
N LEU A 107 -2.90 -9.72 -9.83
CA LEU A 107 -2.45 -10.94 -9.16
C LEU A 107 -3.66 -11.80 -8.79
N PRO A 108 -3.67 -13.10 -9.17
CA PRO A 108 -4.71 -14.02 -8.76
C PRO A 108 -4.54 -14.26 -7.27
N ILE A 109 -5.47 -13.74 -6.48
CA ILE A 109 -5.54 -13.93 -5.03
C ILE A 109 -6.83 -14.71 -4.78
N PHE A 110 -6.71 -15.94 -4.24
CA PHE A 110 -7.86 -16.72 -3.80
C PHE A 110 -8.59 -16.09 -2.61
N ALA A 111 -9.86 -16.43 -2.48
CA ALA A 111 -10.73 -15.89 -1.44
C ALA A 111 -10.24 -16.33 -0.06
N VAL A 112 -9.92 -15.36 0.81
CA VAL A 112 -9.69 -15.67 2.23
C VAL A 112 -11.05 -15.75 2.92
N THR A 113 -11.24 -16.86 3.62
CA THR A 113 -12.46 -17.21 4.35
C THR A 113 -12.61 -16.42 5.65
N ASP A 114 -11.53 -15.95 6.27
CA ASP A 114 -11.63 -15.11 7.47
C ASP A 114 -10.39 -14.26 7.75
N TYR A 115 -10.46 -12.94 7.53
CA TYR A 115 -9.43 -12.02 8.04
C TYR A 115 -9.62 -11.74 9.54
N ALA A 116 -10.81 -12.01 10.08
CA ALA A 116 -11.25 -11.60 11.40
C ALA A 116 -11.02 -12.66 12.49
N ASN A 117 -10.66 -13.90 12.12
CA ASN A 117 -10.23 -14.91 13.10
C ASN A 117 -8.82 -14.60 13.60
N PHE A 118 -8.79 -13.73 14.60
CA PHE A 118 -7.68 -13.59 15.54
C PHE A 118 -7.75 -14.79 16.48
N ASP A 119 -7.22 -15.93 16.05
CA ASP A 119 -7.04 -17.03 16.98
C ASP A 119 -5.93 -16.65 17.96
N ASP A 120 -6.36 -16.13 19.11
CA ASP A 120 -5.53 -15.68 20.24
C ASP A 120 -4.77 -16.85 20.90
N THR A 121 -5.00 -18.09 20.44
CA THR A 121 -4.44 -19.30 21.04
C THR A 121 -3.06 -19.69 20.53
N MET A 122 -2.55 -19.08 19.45
CA MET A 122 -1.14 -19.15 19.05
C MET A 122 -0.61 -17.74 18.88
N ALA A 123 0.36 -17.33 19.71
CA ALA A 123 1.00 -16.02 19.66
C ALA A 123 1.55 -15.72 18.26
N ALA A 124 0.74 -15.07 17.41
CA ALA A 124 1.13 -14.65 16.08
C ALA A 124 2.24 -13.60 16.21
N ASP A 125 3.38 -13.85 15.56
CA ASP A 125 4.53 -12.93 15.57
C ASP A 125 4.18 -11.66 14.79
N ASP A 126 4.93 -10.57 15.00
CA ASP A 126 4.76 -9.28 14.29
C ASP A 126 4.73 -9.47 12.77
N TYR A 127 5.51 -10.43 12.27
CA TYR A 127 5.57 -10.78 10.85
C TYR A 127 4.27 -11.41 10.35
N ASP A 128 3.66 -12.33 11.10
CA ASP A 128 2.41 -12.97 10.71
C ASP A 128 1.29 -11.93 10.63
N TRP A 129 1.24 -11.02 11.61
CA TRP A 129 0.36 -9.86 11.60
C TRP A 129 0.57 -8.96 10.39
N THR A 130 1.83 -8.61 10.12
CA THR A 130 2.19 -7.76 8.99
C THR A 130 1.74 -8.36 7.68
N ASN A 131 1.97 -9.65 7.48
CA ASN A 131 1.60 -10.30 6.24
C ASN A 131 0.08 -10.43 6.08
N ARG A 132 -0.67 -10.70 7.16
CA ARG A 132 -2.14 -10.67 7.15
C ARG A 132 -2.67 -9.30 6.70
N ILE A 133 -2.07 -8.22 7.20
CA ILE A 133 -2.44 -6.84 6.83
C ILE A 133 -2.15 -6.56 5.36
N ILE A 134 -1.01 -7.01 4.83
CA ILE A 134 -0.66 -6.84 3.41
C ILE A 134 -1.66 -7.59 2.53
N ILE A 135 -2.03 -8.82 2.89
CA ILE A 135 -3.06 -9.60 2.18
C ILE A 135 -4.40 -8.86 2.23
N TRP A 136 -4.84 -8.43 3.40
CA TRP A 136 -6.08 -7.65 3.53
C TRP A 136 -6.05 -6.39 2.67
N CYS A 137 -4.95 -5.64 2.67
CA CYS A 137 -4.75 -4.47 1.79
C CYS A 137 -4.88 -4.85 0.30
N ALA A 138 -4.28 -5.97 -0.12
CA ALA A 138 -4.42 -6.47 -1.48
C ALA A 138 -5.87 -6.83 -1.84
N HIS A 139 -6.63 -7.43 -0.92
CA HIS A 139 -8.05 -7.71 -1.13
C HIS A 139 -8.91 -6.44 -1.18
N VAL A 140 -8.57 -5.41 -0.40
CA VAL A 140 -9.19 -4.08 -0.52
C VAL A 140 -8.97 -3.54 -1.93
N LEU A 141 -7.75 -3.65 -2.47
CA LEU A 141 -7.44 -3.20 -3.83
C LEU A 141 -8.14 -4.03 -4.89
N LYS A 142 -8.12 -5.37 -4.79
CA LYS A 142 -8.85 -6.26 -5.71
C LYS A 142 -10.34 -5.94 -5.72
N TYR A 143 -10.90 -5.66 -4.54
CA TYR A 143 -12.29 -5.21 -4.44
C TYR A 143 -12.48 -3.86 -5.15
N CYS A 144 -11.64 -2.86 -4.91
CA CYS A 144 -11.87 -1.50 -5.44
C CYS A 144 -11.49 -1.32 -6.92
N PHE A 145 -10.59 -2.16 -7.44
CA PHE A 145 -10.05 -2.13 -8.81
C PHE A 145 -10.17 -3.53 -9.46
N PRO A 146 -11.40 -3.98 -9.77
CA PRO A 146 -11.63 -5.31 -10.33
C PRO A 146 -11.02 -5.44 -11.73
N GLY A 147 -10.55 -6.65 -12.07
CA GLY A 147 -10.06 -6.98 -13.41
C GLY A 147 -11.16 -7.52 -14.32
N ASP A 148 -10.98 -7.40 -15.64
CA ASP A 148 -11.93 -7.91 -16.64
C ASP A 148 -12.13 -9.44 -16.57
N THR A 149 -11.17 -10.17 -15.99
CA THR A 149 -11.18 -11.63 -15.79
C THR A 149 -11.76 -12.10 -14.45
N ASP A 150 -12.28 -11.21 -13.60
CA ASP A 150 -12.85 -11.56 -12.28
C ASP A 150 -14.20 -12.32 -12.35
N VAL A 151 -14.70 -12.63 -13.55
CA VAL A 151 -15.93 -13.42 -13.74
C VAL A 151 -15.74 -14.90 -13.34
N GLU A 152 -14.50 -15.40 -13.20
CA GLU A 152 -14.24 -16.84 -13.02
C GLU A 152 -13.12 -17.21 -12.02
N THR A 153 -12.88 -16.46 -10.93
CA THR A 153 -12.13 -17.05 -9.79
C THR A 153 -13.09 -17.84 -8.90
N ARG A 154 -13.17 -19.15 -9.19
CA ARG A 154 -14.18 -20.16 -8.80
C ARG A 154 -14.42 -20.42 -7.30
N GLU A 155 -14.10 -19.53 -6.35
CA GLU A 155 -14.12 -19.91 -4.91
C GLU A 155 -14.73 -18.92 -3.91
N ASP A 156 -15.00 -17.64 -4.25
CA ASP A 156 -15.75 -16.78 -3.33
C ASP A 156 -17.26 -16.85 -3.60
N THR A 157 -17.98 -17.65 -2.82
CA THR A 157 -19.45 -17.73 -2.89
C THR A 157 -20.15 -16.53 -2.26
N ARG A 158 -19.41 -15.59 -1.65
CA ARG A 158 -19.98 -14.41 -1.00
C ARG A 158 -20.50 -13.40 -2.02
N SER A 159 -21.60 -12.75 -1.68
CA SER A 159 -22.06 -11.58 -2.42
C SER A 159 -21.08 -10.42 -2.29
N ARG A 160 -21.12 -9.49 -3.25
CA ARG A 160 -20.33 -8.26 -3.23
C ARG A 160 -20.47 -7.48 -1.91
N SER A 161 -21.69 -7.42 -1.37
CA SER A 161 -21.97 -6.77 -0.08
C SER A 161 -21.34 -7.52 1.09
N GLN A 162 -21.34 -8.85 1.08
CA GLN A 162 -20.67 -9.65 2.12
C GLN A 162 -19.15 -9.49 2.08
N GLN A 163 -18.55 -9.40 0.89
CA GLN A 163 -17.13 -9.10 0.74
C GLN A 163 -16.78 -7.72 1.31
N TRP A 164 -17.59 -6.70 1.01
CA TRP A 164 -17.42 -5.35 1.56
C TRP A 164 -17.49 -5.34 3.09
N GLU A 165 -18.51 -5.98 3.66
CA GLU A 165 -18.65 -6.07 5.12
C GLU A 165 -17.50 -6.81 5.77
N ALA A 166 -16.93 -7.84 5.14
CA ALA A 166 -15.74 -8.51 5.66
C ALA A 166 -14.53 -7.57 5.70
N LEU A 167 -14.30 -6.78 4.64
CA LEU A 167 -13.21 -5.80 4.58
C LEU A 167 -13.37 -4.70 5.64
N LYS A 168 -14.59 -4.18 5.81
CA LYS A 168 -14.92 -3.16 6.82
C LYS A 168 -14.85 -3.73 8.24
N THR A 169 -15.23 -4.98 8.44
CA THR A 169 -15.12 -5.66 9.75
C THR A 169 -13.68 -5.79 10.17
N PHE A 170 -12.78 -6.19 9.27
CA PHE A 170 -11.35 -6.21 9.59
C PHE A 170 -10.83 -4.82 9.97
N GLN A 171 -11.21 -3.77 9.23
CA GLN A 171 -10.83 -2.39 9.56
C GLN A 171 -11.29 -2.00 10.97
N ARG A 172 -12.56 -2.26 11.32
CA ARG A 172 -13.10 -1.96 12.67
C ARG A 172 -12.39 -2.75 13.75
N ASN A 173 -12.18 -4.05 13.53
CA ASN A 173 -11.49 -4.90 14.49
C ASN A 173 -10.05 -4.45 14.70
N TRP A 174 -9.37 -4.01 13.64
CA TRP A 174 -8.04 -3.42 13.77
C TRP A 174 -8.07 -2.16 14.63
N ASP A 175 -9.01 -1.24 14.39
CA ASP A 175 -9.12 0.01 15.14
C ASP A 175 -9.47 -0.21 16.63
N GLU A 176 -10.28 -1.22 16.95
CA GLU A 176 -10.73 -1.54 18.32
C GLU A 176 -9.78 -2.48 19.08
N HIS A 177 -9.13 -3.40 18.39
CA HIS A 177 -8.34 -4.50 18.97
C HIS A 177 -6.93 -4.55 18.36
N THR A 178 -6.33 -3.39 18.08
CA THR A 178 -4.94 -3.32 17.62
C THR A 178 -4.05 -4.09 18.62
N PRO A 179 -3.23 -5.07 18.18
CA PRO A 179 -2.43 -5.84 19.10
C PRO A 179 -1.46 -4.96 19.89
N PRO A 180 -1.22 -5.22 21.20
CA PRO A 180 -0.41 -4.34 22.04
C PRO A 180 1.02 -4.11 21.52
N HIS A 181 1.60 -5.08 20.81
CA HIS A 181 2.94 -4.96 20.24
C HIS A 181 3.02 -3.95 19.09
N PHE A 182 1.90 -3.57 18.47
CA PHE A 182 1.81 -2.49 17.48
C PHE A 182 1.69 -1.09 18.09
N SER A 183 1.66 -0.98 19.42
CA SER A 183 1.67 0.32 20.09
C SER A 183 3.00 1.05 19.82
N PRO A 184 2.98 2.33 19.42
CA PRO A 184 4.19 3.12 19.29
C PRO A 184 4.98 3.17 20.60
N LEU A 185 6.30 2.94 20.51
CA LEU A 185 7.24 3.21 21.60
C LEU A 185 7.32 4.70 21.91
N TYR A 186 7.10 5.52 20.89
CA TYR A 186 7.06 6.97 21.01
C TYR A 186 6.08 7.54 19.99
N TYR A 187 5.25 8.47 20.44
CA TYR A 187 4.33 9.20 19.61
C TYR A 187 4.40 10.70 19.94
N LYS A 188 4.58 11.52 18.90
CA LYS A 188 4.55 12.98 19.02
C LYS A 188 3.68 13.56 17.90
N GLU A 189 2.54 14.12 18.28
CA GLU A 189 1.56 14.75 17.37
C GLU A 189 2.18 15.90 16.56
N ARG A 190 1.77 16.12 15.30
CA ARG A 190 2.32 17.20 14.47
C ARG A 190 2.18 18.57 15.15
N ASN A 191 3.13 19.47 14.89
CA ASN A 191 3.07 20.86 15.34
C ASN A 191 3.63 21.79 14.24
N PRO A 192 2.76 22.35 13.38
CA PRO A 192 3.18 23.30 12.34
C PRO A 192 3.92 24.53 12.88
N ALA A 193 3.60 24.99 14.10
CA ALA A 193 4.28 26.14 14.71
C ALA A 193 5.77 25.84 15.06
N GLU A 194 6.12 24.57 15.21
CA GLU A 194 7.50 24.10 15.42
C GLU A 194 8.16 23.63 14.10
N GLY A 195 7.52 23.82 12.95
CA GLY A 195 7.98 23.29 11.66
C GLY A 195 7.85 21.77 11.53
N ARG A 196 7.05 21.13 12.38
CA ARG A 196 6.84 19.67 12.39
C ARG A 196 5.50 19.34 11.75
N TYR A 197 5.54 19.06 10.46
CA TYR A 197 4.35 18.87 9.63
C TYR A 197 3.77 17.45 9.65
N PHE A 198 4.62 16.45 9.91
CA PHE A 198 4.19 15.05 10.10
C PHE A 198 4.31 14.64 11.58
N PRO A 199 3.47 13.69 12.06
CA PRO A 199 3.64 13.09 13.37
C PRO A 199 4.95 12.29 13.43
N THR A 200 5.57 12.25 14.62
CA THR A 200 6.72 11.38 14.89
C THR A 200 6.20 10.08 15.51
N ILE A 201 6.46 8.95 14.86
CA ILE A 201 5.92 7.64 15.25
C ILE A 201 7.06 6.62 15.25
N TRP A 202 7.42 6.11 16.43
CA TRP A 202 8.44 5.07 16.57
C TRP A 202 7.77 3.75 16.94
N LEU A 203 7.95 2.76 16.08
CA LEU A 203 7.50 1.38 16.30
C LEU A 203 8.71 0.51 16.64
N ALA A 204 8.46 -0.65 17.24
CA ALA A 204 9.53 -1.53 17.72
C ALA A 204 10.27 -2.24 16.57
N SER A 205 9.60 -2.47 15.44
CA SER A 205 10.16 -3.22 14.30
C SER A 205 9.73 -2.66 12.94
N GLN A 206 10.50 -3.00 11.90
CA GLN A 206 10.22 -2.57 10.52
C GLN A 206 8.95 -3.18 9.94
N CYS A 207 8.63 -4.44 10.31
CA CYS A 207 7.41 -5.09 9.86
C CYS A 207 6.18 -4.37 10.43
N GLN A 208 6.24 -3.88 11.68
CA GLN A 208 5.19 -3.04 12.24
C GLN A 208 4.99 -1.73 11.46
N VAL A 209 6.08 -1.08 11.03
CA VAL A 209 6.01 0.13 10.17
C VAL A 209 5.29 -0.18 8.86
N MET A 210 5.71 -1.25 8.19
CA MET A 210 5.13 -1.71 6.93
C MET A 210 3.63 -1.97 7.08
N ALA A 211 3.25 -2.77 8.07
CA ALA A 211 1.86 -3.06 8.42
C ALA A 211 1.04 -1.78 8.62
N GLN A 212 1.48 -0.87 9.49
CA GLN A 212 0.76 0.37 9.77
C GLN A 212 0.59 1.24 8.51
N GLN A 213 1.60 1.33 7.65
CA GLN A 213 1.46 2.06 6.38
C GLN A 213 0.46 1.41 5.43
N HIS A 214 0.42 0.07 5.35
CA HIS A 214 -0.55 -0.65 4.52
C HIS A 214 -1.97 -0.54 5.08
N VAL A 215 -2.15 -0.43 6.40
CA VAL A 215 -3.43 -0.09 7.03
C VAL A 215 -3.92 1.27 6.57
N GLU A 216 -3.08 2.30 6.66
CA GLU A 216 -3.45 3.66 6.26
C GLU A 216 -3.72 3.77 4.74
N LEU A 217 -2.97 3.04 3.88
CA LEU A 217 -3.24 2.97 2.44
C LEU A 217 -4.60 2.33 2.15
N ALA A 218 -4.91 1.20 2.78
CA ALA A 218 -6.21 0.56 2.61
C ALA A 218 -7.36 1.43 3.15
N ARG A 219 -7.14 2.16 4.25
CA ARG A 219 -8.11 3.12 4.80
C ARG A 219 -8.42 4.23 3.79
N ILE A 220 -7.40 4.79 3.13
CA ILE A 220 -7.57 5.76 2.04
C ILE A 220 -8.46 5.18 0.94
N VAL A 221 -8.14 3.98 0.45
CA VAL A 221 -8.88 3.34 -0.65
C VAL A 221 -10.33 3.06 -0.27
N LEU A 222 -10.56 2.50 0.91
CA LEU A 222 -11.91 2.20 1.43
C LEU A 222 -12.74 3.48 1.59
N ALA A 223 -12.16 4.54 2.15
CA ALA A 223 -12.86 5.81 2.35
C ALA A 223 -13.31 6.42 1.03
N VAL A 224 -12.44 6.41 0.01
CA VAL A 224 -12.85 6.94 -1.30
C VAL A 224 -13.87 6.03 -1.97
N HIS A 225 -13.73 4.70 -1.88
CA HIS A 225 -14.73 3.79 -2.43
C HIS A 225 -16.12 4.00 -1.78
N ASP A 226 -16.19 4.13 -0.46
CA ASP A 226 -17.43 4.36 0.28
C ASP A 226 -18.07 5.70 -0.06
N SER A 227 -17.26 6.75 -0.24
CA SER A 227 -17.75 8.09 -0.57
C SER A 227 -18.55 8.16 -1.89
N LYS A 228 -18.26 7.29 -2.87
CA LYS A 228 -19.04 7.19 -4.11
C LYS A 228 -20.49 6.78 -3.89
N LEU A 229 -20.77 6.08 -2.79
CA LEU A 229 -22.11 5.62 -2.44
C LEU A 229 -22.95 6.72 -1.75
N GLN A 230 -22.33 7.83 -1.33
CA GLN A 230 -22.93 8.87 -0.50
C GLN A 230 -23.20 10.19 -1.28
N LEU A 231 -23.98 10.12 -2.36
CA LEU A 231 -24.43 11.32 -3.10
C LEU A 231 -25.73 11.90 -2.47
N GLY A 232 -25.71 13.14 -1.97
CA GLY A 232 -26.89 13.80 -1.38
C GLY A 232 -26.67 15.17 -0.73
N ILE A 233 -27.73 15.74 -0.13
CA ILE A 233 -27.69 16.99 0.66
C ILE A 233 -26.75 16.79 1.85
N GLY A 234 -25.76 17.67 2.01
CA GLY A 234 -24.64 17.48 2.96
C GLY A 234 -23.34 16.97 2.32
N GLY A 235 -23.36 16.66 1.02
CA GLY A 235 -22.20 16.16 0.26
C GLY A 235 -20.95 17.05 0.34
N ARG A 236 -21.09 18.37 0.46
CA ARG A 236 -19.94 19.27 0.65
C ARG A 236 -19.24 19.08 2.00
N ALA A 237 -20.00 18.86 3.07
CA ALA A 237 -19.43 18.59 4.39
C ALA A 237 -18.81 17.19 4.45
N ALA A 238 -19.48 16.20 3.86
CA ALA A 238 -18.96 14.84 3.72
C ALA A 238 -17.67 14.81 2.90
N HIS A 239 -17.59 15.57 1.80
CA HIS A 239 -16.39 15.67 0.97
C HIS A 239 -15.22 16.31 1.73
N LYS A 240 -15.46 17.38 2.50
CA LYS A 240 -14.42 17.96 3.37
C LYS A 240 -13.93 16.98 4.44
N ALA A 241 -14.85 16.21 5.04
CA ALA A 241 -14.49 15.20 6.03
C ALA A 241 -13.66 14.06 5.40
N LEU A 242 -13.99 13.66 4.17
CA LEU A 242 -13.20 12.72 3.39
C LEU A 242 -11.80 13.27 3.13
N GLU A 243 -11.68 14.51 2.62
CA GLU A 243 -10.37 15.14 2.38
C GLU A 243 -9.52 15.20 3.65
N GLU A 244 -10.10 15.50 4.82
CA GLU A 244 -9.35 15.46 6.08
C GLU A 244 -8.86 14.05 6.43
N LEU A 245 -9.72 13.04 6.30
CA LEU A 245 -9.35 11.64 6.55
C LEU A 245 -8.20 11.20 5.63
N LEU A 246 -8.25 11.58 4.34
CA LEU A 246 -7.20 11.29 3.38
C LEU A 246 -5.89 11.93 3.80
N ARG A 247 -5.92 13.23 4.16
CA ARG A 247 -4.73 13.94 4.64
C ARG A 247 -4.15 13.33 5.91
N ASP A 248 -4.99 13.01 6.89
CA ASP A 248 -4.55 12.43 8.16
C ASP A 248 -3.90 11.06 7.96
N SER A 249 -4.48 10.22 7.10
CA SER A 249 -3.90 8.92 6.75
C SER A 249 -2.54 9.11 6.05
N THR A 250 -2.45 10.01 5.07
CA THR A 250 -1.18 10.32 4.38
C THR A 250 -0.13 10.89 5.33
N ARG A 251 -0.49 11.79 6.26
CA ARG A 251 0.42 12.33 7.28
C ARG A 251 1.02 11.24 8.14
N LYS A 252 0.23 10.26 8.57
CA LYS A 252 0.73 9.11 9.34
C LYS A 252 1.69 8.26 8.51
N ILE A 253 1.38 7.98 7.25
CA ILE A 253 2.28 7.24 6.35
C ILE A 253 3.61 7.97 6.20
N CYS A 254 3.58 9.29 5.98
CA CYS A 254 4.78 10.14 5.89
C CYS A 254 5.54 10.19 7.21
N GLY A 255 4.86 10.30 8.35
CA GLY A 255 5.47 10.31 9.68
C GLY A 255 6.19 9.00 10.02
N LEU A 256 5.59 7.87 9.67
CA LEU A 256 6.20 6.54 9.75
C LEU A 256 7.46 6.46 8.89
N ALA A 257 7.42 6.94 7.64
CA ALA A 257 8.56 6.94 6.73
C ALA A 257 9.70 7.87 7.20
N MET A 258 9.38 9.07 7.65
CA MET A 258 10.37 10.04 8.13
C MET A 258 11.05 9.61 9.42
N SER A 259 10.38 8.78 10.24
CA SER A 259 10.99 8.13 11.40
C SER A 259 11.91 6.96 11.00
N ASN A 260 11.88 6.54 9.74
CA ASN A 260 12.46 5.30 9.22
C ASN A 260 13.15 5.48 7.85
N GLN A 261 13.79 6.63 7.63
CA GLN A 261 14.28 7.04 6.30
C GLN A 261 15.31 6.09 5.65
N HIS A 262 15.94 5.23 6.45
CA HIS A 262 16.90 4.23 5.97
C HIS A 262 16.20 3.02 5.34
N TYR A 263 14.91 2.82 5.60
CA TYR A 263 14.12 1.73 5.05
C TYR A 263 13.44 2.18 3.77
N GLN A 264 13.93 1.67 2.64
CA GLN A 264 13.43 2.01 1.31
C GLN A 264 11.93 1.76 1.18
N GLU A 265 11.44 0.63 1.69
CA GLU A 265 10.02 0.27 1.64
C GLU A 265 9.15 1.34 2.29
N ALA A 266 9.50 1.80 3.49
CA ALA A 266 8.71 2.80 4.19
C ALA A 266 8.64 4.13 3.42
N MET A 267 9.76 4.52 2.82
CA MET A 267 9.84 5.72 1.98
C MET A 267 9.04 5.58 0.69
N VAL A 268 9.16 4.45 -0.02
CA VAL A 268 8.40 4.19 -1.26
C VAL A 268 6.90 4.15 -0.97
N THR A 269 6.46 3.44 0.08
CA THR A 269 5.06 3.37 0.48
C THR A 269 4.51 4.77 0.82
N SER A 270 5.31 5.66 1.41
CA SER A 270 4.90 7.06 1.60
C SER A 270 4.79 7.85 0.31
N ALA A 271 5.68 7.63 -0.67
CA ALA A 271 5.54 8.25 -1.99
C ALA A 271 4.28 7.79 -2.73
N VAL A 272 3.88 6.51 -2.57
CA VAL A 272 2.59 6.01 -3.09
C VAL A 272 1.42 6.72 -2.41
N GLY A 273 1.43 6.85 -1.07
CA GLY A 273 0.40 7.59 -0.35
C GLY A 273 0.32 9.07 -0.77
N ILE A 274 1.46 9.71 -1.00
CA ILE A 274 1.56 11.09 -1.50
C ILE A 274 1.05 11.18 -2.95
N SER A 275 1.39 10.24 -3.84
CA SER A 275 0.88 10.29 -5.22
C SER A 275 -0.65 10.13 -5.30
N MET A 276 -1.26 9.50 -4.29
CA MET A 276 -2.71 9.35 -4.19
C MET A 276 -3.40 10.59 -3.63
N CYS A 277 -2.86 11.18 -2.55
CA CYS A 277 -3.58 12.16 -1.75
C CYS A 277 -2.83 13.49 -1.55
N GLY A 278 -1.65 13.64 -2.15
CA GLY A 278 -0.80 14.82 -2.01
C GLY A 278 -1.45 16.11 -2.49
N GLU A 279 -2.37 16.03 -3.46
CA GLU A 279 -3.12 17.19 -3.98
C GLU A 279 -3.99 17.89 -2.92
N TYR A 280 -4.43 17.16 -1.89
CA TYR A 280 -5.33 17.69 -0.87
C TYR A 280 -4.60 18.56 0.16
N PHE A 281 -3.27 18.54 0.19
CA PHE A 281 -2.47 19.36 1.12
C PHE A 281 -2.51 20.84 0.73
N ARG A 282 -2.92 21.69 1.67
CA ARG A 282 -3.12 23.13 1.47
C ARG A 282 -2.10 24.00 2.18
N ASP A 283 -1.51 23.49 3.26
CA ASP A 283 -0.52 24.21 4.04
C ASP A 283 0.82 24.21 3.28
N PRO A 284 1.41 25.38 2.99
CA PRO A 284 2.68 25.46 2.26
C PRO A 284 3.84 24.77 2.97
N GLY A 285 3.81 24.72 4.31
CA GLY A 285 4.79 24.01 5.11
C GLY A 285 4.66 22.49 5.00
N GLU A 286 3.43 21.97 4.98
CA GLU A 286 3.18 20.55 4.67
C GLU A 286 3.63 20.20 3.24
N GLN A 287 3.37 21.07 2.26
CA GLN A 287 3.82 20.90 0.88
C GLN A 287 5.36 20.86 0.80
N ALA A 288 6.05 21.78 1.48
CA ALA A 288 7.50 21.79 1.56
C ALA A 288 8.06 20.51 2.22
N ALA A 289 7.40 20.01 3.27
CA ALA A 289 7.79 18.75 3.93
C ALA A 289 7.59 17.53 3.02
N ILE A 290 6.55 17.52 2.17
CA ILE A 290 6.35 16.49 1.14
C ILE A 290 7.49 16.53 0.12
N VAL A 291 7.86 17.71 -0.36
CA VAL A 291 8.97 17.90 -1.31
C VAL A 291 10.29 17.41 -0.69
N GLU A 292 10.56 17.74 0.57
CA GLU A 292 11.75 17.26 1.30
C GLU A 292 11.77 15.73 1.40
N LEU A 293 10.65 15.11 1.79
CA LEU A 293 10.53 13.65 1.88
C LEU A 293 10.84 12.99 0.53
N MET A 294 10.26 13.49 -0.56
CA MET A 294 10.50 13.00 -1.92
C MET A 294 11.96 13.19 -2.36
N SER A 295 12.59 14.32 -2.01
CA SER A 295 14.01 14.56 -2.27
C SER A 295 14.91 13.58 -1.51
N ILE A 296 14.57 13.26 -0.26
CA ILE A 296 15.29 12.23 0.52
C ILE A 296 15.15 10.86 -0.13
N LEU A 297 13.94 10.52 -0.58
CA LEU A 297 13.67 9.25 -1.26
C LEU A 297 14.49 9.12 -2.56
N GLU A 298 14.50 10.14 -3.41
CA GLU A 298 15.29 10.14 -4.66
C GLU A 298 16.79 10.04 -4.37
N ARG A 299 17.31 10.84 -3.42
CA ARG A 299 18.73 10.87 -3.09
C ARG A 299 19.25 9.61 -2.40
N LYS A 300 18.48 9.03 -1.47
CA LYS A 300 18.91 7.86 -0.67
C LYS A 300 18.61 6.53 -1.35
N HIS A 301 17.52 6.44 -2.11
CA HIS A 301 17.00 5.17 -2.65
C HIS A 301 16.89 5.15 -4.17
N ALA A 302 17.34 6.20 -4.86
CA ALA A 302 17.31 6.33 -6.33
C ALA A 302 15.91 6.12 -6.95
N TRP A 303 14.87 6.42 -6.17
CA TRP A 303 13.49 6.29 -6.65
C TRP A 303 13.07 7.56 -7.41
N PRO A 304 12.47 7.45 -8.61
CA PRO A 304 12.09 8.60 -9.40
C PRO A 304 10.89 9.33 -8.77
N THR A 305 11.05 10.63 -8.50
CA THR A 305 10.01 11.47 -7.85
C THR A 305 9.58 12.66 -8.71
N ASN A 306 10.38 13.05 -9.70
CA ASN A 306 10.18 14.27 -10.51
C ASN A 306 8.78 14.37 -11.13
N THR A 307 8.26 13.30 -11.72
CA THR A 307 6.92 13.33 -12.33
C THR A 307 5.83 13.61 -11.31
N VAL A 308 5.88 12.96 -10.15
CA VAL A 308 4.89 13.16 -9.07
C VAL A 308 4.99 14.56 -8.50
N LEU A 309 6.21 15.06 -8.26
CA LEU A 309 6.44 16.41 -7.74
C LEU A 309 5.93 17.50 -8.69
N ASN A 310 6.18 17.37 -9.99
CA ASN A 310 5.68 18.33 -10.98
C ASN A 310 4.15 18.37 -11.00
N SER A 311 3.49 17.21 -11.00
CA SER A 311 2.02 17.14 -10.97
C SER A 311 1.44 17.71 -9.67
N LEU A 312 2.11 17.49 -8.52
CA LEU A 312 1.67 18.08 -7.25
C LEU A 312 1.83 19.61 -7.25
N GLN A 313 2.92 20.13 -7.79
CA GLN A 313 3.15 21.57 -7.88
C GLN A 313 2.07 22.24 -8.76
N GLU A 314 1.80 21.67 -9.94
CA GLU A 314 0.71 22.13 -10.81
C GLU A 314 -0.64 22.11 -10.09
N ALA A 315 -0.93 21.03 -9.35
CA ALA A 315 -2.15 20.92 -8.58
C ALA A 315 -2.22 22.01 -7.51
N TRP A 316 -1.19 22.18 -6.68
CA TRP A 316 -1.17 23.18 -5.60
C TRP A 316 -1.29 24.62 -6.12
N ASP A 317 -0.64 24.93 -7.25
CA ASP A 317 -0.73 26.25 -7.90
C ASP A 317 -2.11 26.55 -8.47
N SER A 318 -2.86 25.52 -8.89
CA SER A 318 -4.24 25.73 -9.35
C SER A 318 -5.17 26.24 -8.24
N TYR A 319 -4.87 25.92 -6.98
CA TYR A 319 -5.68 26.34 -5.83
C TYR A 319 -5.23 27.66 -5.20
N SER A 320 -4.01 28.11 -5.45
CA SER A 320 -3.52 29.42 -4.98
C SER A 320 -4.01 30.58 -5.85
N ASN A 321 -4.39 30.29 -7.10
CA ASN A 321 -4.88 31.26 -8.08
C ASN A 321 -6.42 31.47 -8.06
N HIS A 322 -7.14 30.84 -7.13
CA HIS A 322 -8.59 30.95 -6.95
C HIS A 322 -8.98 31.52 -5.58
#